data_AF-A0A0B2UQH0-F1
#
_entry.id   AF-A0A0B2UQH0-F1
#
_cell.length_a   1.000
_cell.length_b   1.000
_cell.length_c   1.000
_cell.angle_alpha   90.00
_cell.angle_beta   90.00
_cell.angle_gamma   90.00
#
_symmetry.space_group_name_H-M   'P 1'
#
loop_
_entity.id
_entity.type
_entity.pdbx_description
1 polymer ?
#
loop_
_entity_poly.entity_id
_entity_poly.type
_entity_poly.pdbx_seq_one_letter_code
_entity_poly.pdbx_strand_id
1 'polypeptide(L)'
;MPCADVEKWHWSMCQAPPTIRYIRNFITVEEEELFLSEIYAAPKPKWQQLLNRRLQNWGGIVGKKALISDDNMPKWLNFVIDKLMSLPDAFPAENRPNHVLINEYQPGQGIMVRALCYF
;
A
#
# COMPACT_ATOMS: atom_id res chain seq x y z
N MET A 1 -17.33 -17.59 -36.14
CA MET A 1 -17.06 -16.69 -35.00
C MET A 1 -18.19 -16.82 -34.00
N PRO A 2 -17.89 -17.32 -32.80
CA PRO A 2 -18.53 -16.84 -31.58
C PRO A 2 -17.50 -16.15 -30.68
N CYS A 3 -18.07 -15.32 -29.81
CA CYS A 3 -17.47 -14.31 -28.96
C CYS A 3 -16.64 -14.92 -27.81
N ALA A 4 -15.50 -14.29 -27.54
CA ALA A 4 -14.55 -14.47 -26.44
C ALA A 4 -15.00 -15.31 -25.23
N ASP A 5 -14.37 -16.47 -25.09
CA ASP A 5 -14.26 -17.18 -23.82
C ASP A 5 -13.29 -16.41 -22.90
N VAL A 6 -13.85 -15.80 -21.86
CA VAL A 6 -13.10 -15.19 -20.77
C VAL A 6 -12.57 -16.33 -19.89
N GLU A 7 -11.54 -17.04 -20.36
CA GLU A 7 -10.91 -18.14 -19.63
C GLU A 7 -10.24 -17.63 -18.35
N LYS A 8 -10.92 -17.91 -17.23
CA LYS A 8 -10.46 -18.17 -15.88
C LYS A 8 -8.92 -18.18 -15.69
N TRP A 9 -8.36 -17.04 -15.32
CA TRP A 9 -7.07 -16.99 -14.60
C TRP A 9 -7.25 -17.43 -13.14
N HIS A 10 -7.61 -18.69 -12.90
CA HIS A 10 -7.47 -19.33 -11.60
C HIS A 10 -6.02 -19.79 -11.44
N TRP A 11 -5.08 -18.84 -11.31
CA TRP A 11 -3.78 -19.16 -10.73
C TRP A 11 -4.00 -19.39 -9.23
N SER A 12 -4.34 -20.62 -8.89
CA SER A 12 -4.25 -21.11 -7.53
C SER A 12 -2.82 -20.86 -7.06
N MET A 13 -2.65 -20.05 -6.01
CA MET A 13 -1.37 -19.81 -5.34
C MET A 13 -0.93 -21.08 -4.58
N CYS A 14 -0.75 -22.19 -5.30
CA CYS A 14 -0.56 -23.55 -4.76
C CYS A 14 0.69 -23.73 -3.89
N GLN A 15 1.51 -22.69 -3.70
CA GLN A 15 2.74 -22.72 -2.90
C GLN A 15 2.88 -21.55 -1.92
N ALA A 16 1.85 -20.70 -1.77
CA ALA A 16 1.90 -19.64 -0.76
C ALA A 16 1.64 -20.22 0.63
N PRO A 17 2.39 -19.82 1.67
CA PRO A 17 2.06 -20.15 3.06
C PRO A 17 0.62 -19.76 3.40
N PRO A 18 -0.05 -20.48 4.32
CA PRO A 18 -1.43 -20.16 4.74
C PRO A 18 -1.54 -18.79 5.44
N THR A 19 -0.41 -18.16 5.78
CA THR A 19 -0.33 -16.81 6.34
C THR A 19 -0.40 -15.71 5.28
N ILE A 20 -0.40 -16.04 3.99
CA ILE A 20 -0.51 -15.07 2.90
C ILE A 20 -1.95 -15.02 2.42
N ARG A 21 -2.51 -13.82 2.38
CA ARG A 21 -3.82 -13.53 1.80
C ARG A 21 -3.66 -12.64 0.58
N TYR A 22 -4.30 -13.00 -0.52
CA TYR A 22 -4.36 -12.19 -1.73
C TYR A 22 -5.81 -11.85 -2.05
N ILE A 23 -6.08 -10.57 -2.26
CA ILE A 23 -7.41 -10.03 -2.56
C ILE A 23 -7.32 -9.34 -3.91
N ARG A 24 -7.94 -9.93 -4.93
CA ARG A 24 -7.98 -9.35 -6.29
C ARG A 24 -8.87 -8.12 -6.29
N ASN A 25 -8.49 -7.12 -7.09
CA ASN A 25 -9.28 -5.92 -7.34
C ASN A 25 -9.80 -5.29 -6.04
N PHE A 26 -8.94 -5.24 -5.02
CA PHE A 26 -9.30 -4.70 -3.71
C PHE A 26 -9.68 -3.22 -3.79
N ILE A 27 -9.00 -2.48 -4.68
CA ILE A 27 -9.37 -1.12 -5.04
C ILE A 27 -10.08 -1.11 -6.40
N THR A 28 -11.02 -0.19 -6.59
CA THR A 28 -11.68 0.04 -7.89
C THR A 28 -10.80 0.92 -8.79
N VAL A 29 -11.16 1.03 -10.07
CA VAL A 29 -10.44 1.89 -11.04
C VAL A 29 -10.52 3.36 -10.62
N GLU A 30 -11.68 3.79 -10.12
CA GLU A 30 -11.92 5.16 -9.65
C GLU A 30 -11.11 5.46 -8.39
N GLU A 31 -11.00 4.50 -7.47
CA GLU A 31 -10.15 4.62 -6.28
C GLU A 31 -8.66 4.68 -6.67
N GLU A 32 -8.23 3.89 -7.65
CA GLU A 32 -6.86 3.93 -8.19
C GLU A 32 -6.53 5.31 -8.78
N GLU A 33 -7.39 5.86 -9.63
CA GLU A 33 -7.23 7.21 -10.19
C GLU A 33 -7.15 8.28 -9.10
N LEU A 34 -8.04 8.20 -8.09
CA LEU A 34 -8.01 9.08 -6.93
C LEU A 34 -6.66 8.98 -6.20
N PHE A 35 -6.21 7.77 -5.87
CA PHE A 35 -4.93 7.58 -5.17
C PHE A 35 -3.75 8.11 -5.97
N LEU A 36 -3.69 7.86 -7.27
CA LEU A 36 -2.63 8.39 -8.12
C LEU A 36 -2.64 9.92 -8.09
N SER A 37 -3.81 10.54 -8.22
CA SER A 37 -3.93 12.01 -8.18
C SER A 37 -3.41 12.59 -6.86
N GLU A 38 -3.79 12.01 -5.70
CA GLU A 38 -3.37 12.44 -4.37
C GLU A 38 -1.88 12.21 -4.13
N ILE A 39 -1.35 11.05 -4.55
CA ILE A 39 0.06 10.69 -4.42
C ILE A 39 0.95 11.69 -5.17
N TYR A 40 0.59 12.04 -6.41
CA TYR A 40 1.39 12.96 -7.22
C TYR A 40 1.14 14.44 -6.89
N ALA A 41 0.00 14.77 -6.28
CA ALA A 41 -0.26 16.10 -5.74
C ALA A 41 0.52 16.39 -4.44
N ALA A 42 1.09 15.36 -3.80
CA ALA A 42 1.89 15.53 -2.59
C ALA A 42 3.05 16.52 -2.83
N PRO A 43 3.28 17.47 -1.90
CA PRO A 43 4.27 18.53 -2.10
C PRO A 43 5.68 17.93 -2.19
N LYS A 44 6.56 18.52 -3.02
CA LYS A 44 7.93 18.02 -3.27
C LYS A 44 8.72 17.63 -1.99
N PRO A 45 8.67 18.39 -0.87
CA PRO A 45 9.36 18.00 0.37
C PRO A 45 8.92 16.67 0.98
N LYS A 46 7.75 16.13 0.61
CA LYS A 46 7.30 14.79 1.05
C LYS A 46 8.00 13.65 0.32
N TRP A 47 8.47 13.90 -0.89
CA TRP A 47 9.23 12.92 -1.65
C TRP A 47 10.69 12.92 -1.20
N GLN A 48 11.11 11.81 -0.61
CA GLN A 48 12.50 11.56 -0.27
C GLN A 48 13.13 10.71 -1.38
N GLN A 49 14.18 11.23 -2.01
CA GLN A 49 14.95 10.49 -3.00
C GLN A 49 15.92 9.54 -2.28
N LEU A 50 15.81 8.25 -2.56
CA LEU A 50 16.74 7.20 -2.13
C LEU A 50 17.58 6.75 -3.34
N LEU A 51 18.52 5.82 -3.11
CA LEU A 51 19.50 5.39 -4.12
C LEU A 51 18.85 5.01 -5.47
N ASN A 52 17.82 4.17 -5.45
CA ASN A 52 17.17 3.60 -6.65
C ASN A 52 15.64 3.73 -6.61
N ARG A 53 15.08 4.60 -5.78
CA ARG A 53 13.63 4.81 -5.65
C ARG A 53 13.34 6.14 -4.97
N ARG A 54 12.10 6.58 -5.00
CA ARG A 54 11.63 7.64 -4.10
C ARG A 54 10.54 7.12 -3.16
N LEU A 55 10.43 7.77 -2.01
CA LEU A 55 9.56 7.36 -0.92
C LEU A 55 8.77 8.57 -0.41
N GLN A 56 7.48 8.38 -0.11
CA GLN A 56 6.74 9.24 0.81
C GLN A 56 6.56 8.54 2.16
N ASN A 57 6.61 9.32 3.23
CA ASN A 57 6.34 8.85 4.59
C ASN A 57 5.17 9.65 5.18
N TRP A 58 4.11 8.93 5.54
CA TRP A 58 2.90 9.45 6.18
C TRP A 58 2.72 8.76 7.54
N GLY A 59 2.38 9.53 8.56
CA GLY A 59 2.34 9.03 9.93
C GLY A 59 3.68 9.18 10.68
N GLY A 60 3.98 8.24 11.57
CA GLY A 60 5.17 8.33 12.44
C GLY A 60 6.51 8.24 11.71
N ILE A 61 7.51 9.00 12.15
CA ILE A 61 8.89 8.87 11.65
C ILE A 61 9.65 7.89 12.53
N VAL A 62 10.02 6.72 12.00
CA VAL A 62 10.81 5.75 12.75
C VAL A 62 12.17 6.36 13.11
N GLY A 63 12.42 6.57 14.40
CA GLY A 63 13.63 7.22 14.94
C GLY A 63 13.42 8.56 15.66
N LYS A 64 12.28 9.22 15.50
CA LYS A 64 11.86 10.36 16.35
C LYS A 64 10.51 9.99 16.96
N LYS A 65 10.37 10.03 18.28
CA LYS A 65 9.09 9.81 18.99
C LYS A 65 8.05 10.86 18.57
N ALA A 66 7.47 10.71 17.39
CA ALA A 66 6.33 11.47 16.94
C ALA A 66 5.45 10.49 16.19
N LEU A 67 4.76 9.62 16.96
CA LEU A 67 3.57 8.95 16.49
C LEU A 67 2.57 10.07 16.16
N ILE A 68 2.28 10.26 14.89
CA ILE A 68 1.21 11.14 14.47
C ILE A 68 -0.09 10.45 14.87
N SER A 69 -0.97 11.13 15.60
CA SER A 69 -2.30 10.60 15.90
C SER A 69 -3.07 10.34 14.61
N ASP A 70 -3.92 9.30 14.60
CA ASP A 70 -4.72 8.92 13.43
C ASP A 70 -5.50 10.10 12.81
N ASP A 71 -5.88 11.08 13.65
CA ASP A 71 -6.58 12.32 13.27
C ASP A 71 -5.82 13.21 12.27
N ASN A 72 -4.50 13.04 12.14
CA ASN A 72 -3.65 13.84 11.27
C ASN A 72 -3.31 13.14 9.93
N MET A 73 -3.74 11.90 9.73
CA MET A 73 -3.55 11.18 8.48
C MET A 73 -4.45 11.77 7.37
N PRO A 74 -3.96 11.99 6.14
CA PRO A 74 -4.80 12.45 5.03
C PRO A 74 -6.04 11.59 4.83
N LYS A 75 -7.17 12.23 4.48
CA LYS A 75 -8.47 11.55 4.34
C LYS A 75 -8.43 10.38 3.36
N TRP A 76 -7.72 10.52 2.24
CA TRP A 76 -7.58 9.46 1.24
C TRP A 76 -6.79 8.26 1.78
N LEU A 77 -5.81 8.47 2.66
CA LEU A 77 -5.11 7.38 3.35
C LEU A 77 -5.99 6.73 4.43
N ASN A 78 -6.72 7.53 5.20
CA ASN A 78 -7.70 6.99 6.16
C ASN A 78 -8.75 6.13 5.46
N PHE A 79 -9.23 6.53 4.28
CA PHE A 79 -10.16 5.74 3.48
C PHE A 79 -9.65 4.32 3.16
N VAL A 80 -8.40 4.18 2.69
CA VAL A 80 -7.84 2.84 2.41
C VAL A 80 -7.55 2.06 3.69
N ILE A 81 -7.13 2.74 4.76
CA ILE A 81 -6.93 2.11 6.08
C ILE A 81 -8.25 1.57 6.61
N ASP A 82 -9.35 2.35 6.56
CA ASP A 82 -10.68 1.91 6.99
C ASP A 82 -11.16 0.70 6.18
N LYS A 83 -10.94 0.73 4.86
CA LYS A 83 -11.25 -0.39 3.98
C LYS A 83 -10.47 -1.65 4.37
N LEU A 84 -9.18 -1.53 4.70
CA LEU A 84 -8.35 -2.63 5.22
C LEU A 84 -8.83 -3.14 6.58
N MET A 85 -9.17 -2.24 7.50
CA MET A 85 -9.69 -2.60 8.83
C MET A 85 -11.06 -3.26 8.77
N SER A 86 -11.87 -2.98 7.74
CA SER A 86 -13.16 -3.63 7.53
C SER A 86 -13.05 -5.08 7.03
N LEU A 87 -11.86 -5.51 6.60
CA LEU A 87 -11.65 -6.89 6.18
C LEU A 87 -11.68 -7.81 7.41
N PRO A 88 -12.51 -8.87 7.39
CA PRO A 88 -12.53 -9.82 8.50
C PRO A 88 -11.14 -10.45 8.65
N ASP A 89 -10.67 -10.53 9.89
CA ASP A 89 -9.41 -11.15 10.29
C ASP A 89 -8.14 -10.57 9.64
N ALA A 90 -8.20 -9.35 9.08
CA ALA A 90 -7.02 -8.71 8.50
C ALA A 90 -6.12 -8.07 9.58
N PHE A 91 -6.71 -7.25 10.46
CA PHE A 91 -6.03 -6.61 11.57
C PHE A 91 -6.95 -6.58 12.80
N PRO A 92 -6.42 -6.83 14.02
CA PRO A 92 -7.14 -6.52 15.25
C PRO A 92 -7.52 -5.03 15.30
N ALA A 93 -8.66 -4.69 15.91
CA ALA A 93 -9.16 -3.31 15.93
C ALA A 93 -8.18 -2.34 16.61
N GLU A 94 -7.45 -2.83 17.61
CA GLU A 94 -6.39 -2.12 18.34
C GLU A 94 -5.13 -1.85 17.51
N ASN A 95 -4.94 -2.57 16.39
CA ASN A 95 -3.76 -2.49 15.54
C ASN A 95 -4.04 -1.72 14.25
N ARG A 96 -4.80 -0.64 14.35
CA ARG A 96 -5.03 0.26 13.22
C ARG A 96 -3.70 0.79 12.67
N PRO A 97 -3.43 0.68 11.36
CA PRO A 97 -2.24 1.26 10.74
C PRO A 97 -2.14 2.77 10.97
N ASN A 98 -1.01 3.22 11.51
CA ASN A 98 -0.70 4.62 11.76
C ASN A 98 0.56 5.11 11.00
N HIS A 99 1.10 4.25 10.13
CA HIS A 99 2.28 4.52 9.32
C HIS A 99 2.08 3.99 7.90
N VAL A 100 2.28 4.86 6.91
CA VAL A 100 2.14 4.52 5.49
C VAL A 100 3.39 4.95 4.72
N LEU A 101 3.95 4.00 3.99
CA LEU A 101 5.08 4.20 3.09
C LEU A 101 4.63 4.03 1.65
N ILE A 102 4.86 5.05 0.83
CA ILE A 102 4.54 5.02 -0.60
C ILE A 102 5.84 5.01 -1.37
N ASN A 103 6.14 3.90 -2.03
CA ASN A 103 7.35 3.75 -2.82
C ASN A 103 7.01 3.84 -4.31
N GLU A 104 7.78 4.63 -5.06
CA GLU A 104 7.73 4.63 -6.52
C GLU A 104 8.99 3.99 -7.09
N TYR A 105 8.78 3.15 -8.10
CA TYR A 105 9.82 2.48 -8.87
C TYR A 105 9.65 2.81 -10.36
N GLN A 106 10.73 3.26 -10.99
CA GLN A 106 10.86 3.38 -12.44
C GLN A 106 11.25 2.02 -13.06
N PRO A 107 11.07 1.83 -14.38
CA PRO A 107 11.54 0.64 -15.06
C PRO A 107 13.02 0.31 -14.74
N GLY A 108 13.29 -0.93 -14.33
CA GLY A 108 14.62 -1.37 -13.90
C GLY A 108 14.96 -1.08 -12.42
N GLN A 109 14.10 -0.38 -11.69
CA GLN A 109 14.22 -0.24 -10.24
C GLN A 109 13.51 -1.38 -9.51
N GLY A 110 13.94 -1.66 -8.28
CA GLY A 110 13.33 -2.69 -7.45
C GLY A 110 13.78 -2.65 -6.01
N ILE A 111 13.17 -3.50 -5.20
CA ILE A 111 13.59 -3.76 -3.83
C ILE A 111 14.68 -4.82 -3.90
N MET A 112 15.94 -4.41 -3.67
CA MET A 112 17.01 -5.39 -3.50
C MET A 112 16.66 -6.34 -2.36
N VAL A 113 16.91 -7.64 -2.54
CA VAL A 113 16.67 -8.65 -1.51
C VAL A 113 17.51 -8.30 -0.28
N ARG A 114 16.86 -7.70 0.70
CA ARG A 114 17.35 -7.56 2.07
C ARG A 114 16.17 -7.98 2.95
N ALA A 115 16.44 -8.73 4.01
CA ALA A 115 15.46 -8.92 5.06
C ALA A 115 14.90 -7.54 5.45
N LEU A 116 13.58 -7.41 5.54
CA LEU A 116 12.93 -6.23 6.09
C LEU A 116 13.65 -5.92 7.41
N CYS A 117 14.43 -4.83 7.45
CA CYS A 117 14.92 -4.33 8.73
C CYS A 117 13.66 -3.96 9.51
N TYR A 118 13.40 -4.70 10.58
CA TYR A 118 12.61 -4.21 11.69
C TYR A 118 13.25 -2.88 12.09
N PHE A 119 12.56 -1.78 11.82
CA PHE A 119 12.89 -0.47 12.38
C PHE A 119 12.05 -0.25 13.63
#